data_AF-A0A6A5ZLY1-F1
#
_entry.id   AF-A0A6A5ZLY1-F1
#
_cell.length_a   1.000
_cell.length_b   1.000
_cell.length_c   1.000
_cell.angle_alpha   90.00
_cell.angle_beta   90.00
_cell.angle_gamma   90.00
#
_symmetry.space_group_name_H-M   'P 1'
#
loop_
_entity.id
_entity.type
_entity.pdbx_description
1 polymer ?
#
loop_
_entity_poly.entity_id
_entity_poly.type
_entity_poly.pdbx_seq_one_letter_code
_entity_poly.pdbx_strand_id
1 'polypeptide(L)'
;MSSIFVKQTGPPSPPLEKATVSVHALSGGHFTLPEYQFVHPVSQEARKHVPSLAFLIQHHNTSNGKTTRIVFDLGLRRDIKRYSAPIQKHVTTRQPMTTDPDVVKSLAKGGLTPDDIDYVVYSHVHWDHIGEPRDFPKSTFIVGHGALALLDGSSASLRGGHSFFEHDLLPEQRTVELSDPTASQSKMNYAKSQGQWGGVNFERLWQPNGALPETLDVFDDGSLFIVNAPGHLPGHINILARTAEEHQLYLAGDACHDRRLLTGEKAIGEWHDAEGHVCCIHADRKQAEETIARIRRLEQDGVEIIFAHDVEWENVPANKARFFGAEGGSNFRLSRAALQHHTNMSLSDEQQKLKAQFDSELGADAFDEPWSRLLKHSPEMFAASLRLTSVPKKKGHLAPKIQSLILLSVAAASTHLHVPNIHRYTKQALQNGASKAEIVEVLCLTSTLGIHACNIGVPILFEVLREEGKELPTGMDGMSKEQWAFKEDFEKKRGYWHAFWEDFLRLSPEFFGAYVEFSSVPWTNEGGKGVLEPKVKELIYCAFDAAATHLYKPGLKLHMKNVLGYGGTAEEIMETLELATLLSISTMDVGLSVLDQELKSAGQA
;
A
#
# COMPACT_ATOMS: atom_id res chain seq x y z
N MET A 1 -28.11 -45.05 -32.23
CA MET A 1 -26.68 -44.74 -32.48
C MET A 1 -26.52 -43.22 -32.62
N SER A 2 -25.39 -42.71 -32.17
CA SER A 2 -24.93 -41.30 -32.11
C SER A 2 -25.57 -40.41 -31.03
N SER A 3 -24.96 -40.42 -29.84
CA SER A 3 -24.90 -39.26 -28.93
C SER A 3 -23.54 -38.62 -29.16
N ILE A 4 -23.54 -37.36 -29.58
CA ILE A 4 -22.34 -36.56 -29.84
C ILE A 4 -21.78 -36.14 -28.47
N PHE A 5 -20.74 -36.85 -28.01
CA PHE A 5 -19.89 -36.38 -26.92
C PHE A 5 -19.03 -35.22 -27.43
N VAL A 6 -19.32 -34.00 -26.99
CA VAL A 6 -18.37 -32.88 -27.09
C VAL A 6 -17.26 -33.16 -26.09
N LYS A 7 -16.08 -33.55 -26.58
CA LYS A 7 -14.83 -33.52 -25.80
C LYS A 7 -14.49 -32.05 -25.54
N GLN A 8 -14.66 -31.59 -24.30
CA GLN A 8 -14.06 -30.36 -23.83
C GLN A 8 -12.53 -30.57 -23.77
N THR A 9 -11.82 -30.11 -24.80
CA THR A 9 -10.35 -30.01 -24.84
C THR A 9 -9.92 -28.57 -24.64
N GLY A 10 -10.36 -27.97 -23.53
CA GLY A 10 -9.82 -26.70 -23.04
C GLY A 10 -8.97 -26.97 -21.78
N PRO A 11 -7.88 -26.21 -21.55
CA PRO A 11 -7.24 -26.22 -20.24
C PRO A 11 -8.29 -25.90 -19.16
N PRO A 12 -8.22 -26.51 -17.97
CA PRO A 12 -9.15 -26.20 -16.89
C PRO A 12 -9.16 -24.69 -16.66
N SER A 13 -10.35 -24.11 -16.57
CA SER A 13 -10.51 -22.70 -16.16
C SER A 13 -9.73 -22.49 -14.86
N PRO A 14 -8.97 -21.38 -14.73
CA PRO A 14 -8.32 -21.06 -13.46
C PRO A 14 -9.37 -21.10 -12.34
N PRO A 15 -9.04 -21.63 -11.15
CA PRO A 15 -9.97 -21.61 -10.02
C PRO A 15 -10.45 -20.18 -9.76
N LEU A 16 -11.70 -20.07 -9.32
CA LEU A 16 -12.38 -18.79 -9.01
C LEU A 16 -11.66 -17.97 -7.92
N GLU A 17 -10.76 -18.60 -7.14
CA GLU A 17 -9.91 -17.95 -6.13
C GLU A 17 -8.43 -18.04 -6.54
N LYS A 18 -7.71 -16.92 -6.44
CA LYS A 18 -6.25 -16.86 -6.69
C LYS A 18 -5.51 -17.68 -5.63
N ALA A 19 -4.47 -18.42 -6.03
CA ALA A 19 -3.65 -19.18 -5.09
C ALA A 19 -2.88 -18.26 -4.12
N THR A 20 -2.68 -18.71 -2.88
CA THR A 20 -2.03 -17.94 -1.81
C THR A 20 -1.03 -18.80 -1.04
N VAL A 21 -0.07 -18.15 -0.38
CA VAL A 21 0.86 -18.75 0.57
C VAL A 21 0.67 -18.17 1.98
N SER A 22 1.04 -18.94 3.00
CA SER A 22 1.24 -18.40 4.35
C SER A 22 2.67 -17.91 4.50
N VAL A 23 2.87 -16.83 5.26
CA VAL A 23 4.20 -16.29 5.58
C VAL A 23 4.27 -15.96 7.07
N HIS A 24 5.31 -16.45 7.74
CA HIS A 24 5.60 -16.15 9.14
C HIS A 24 7.04 -15.68 9.30
N ALA A 25 7.27 -14.68 10.14
CA ALA A 25 8.62 -14.27 10.51
C ALA A 25 9.27 -15.30 11.43
N LEU A 26 10.58 -15.44 11.31
CA LEU A 26 11.46 -16.24 12.15
C LEU A 26 12.54 -15.30 12.69
N SER A 27 12.74 -15.30 14.00
CA SER A 27 13.87 -14.59 14.60
C SER A 27 15.16 -15.31 14.23
N GLY A 28 16.08 -14.60 13.58
CA GLY A 28 17.43 -15.06 13.25
C GLY A 28 18.52 -14.32 14.03
N GLY A 29 18.17 -13.69 15.15
CA GLY A 29 19.06 -12.90 16.00
C GLY A 29 19.07 -11.40 15.68
N HIS A 30 19.89 -10.65 16.40
CA HIS A 30 20.03 -9.20 16.28
C HIS A 30 21.51 -8.78 16.35
N PHE A 31 21.86 -7.69 15.71
CA PHE A 31 23.22 -7.14 15.70
C PHE A 31 23.21 -5.64 15.51
N THR A 32 24.34 -4.97 15.67
CA THR A 32 24.41 -3.51 15.60
C THR A 32 25.19 -3.04 14.38
N LEU A 33 24.53 -2.21 13.57
CA LEU A 33 25.07 -1.58 12.37
C LEU A 33 25.63 -0.19 12.69
N PRO A 34 26.83 0.17 12.20
CA PRO A 34 27.27 1.56 12.16
C PRO A 34 26.50 2.32 11.06
N GLU A 35 25.58 3.20 11.44
CA GLU A 35 24.61 3.78 10.50
C GLU A 35 25.26 4.53 9.34
N TYR A 36 26.43 5.15 9.53
CA TYR A 36 27.12 5.90 8.49
C TYR A 36 27.52 5.04 7.27
N GLN A 37 27.62 3.72 7.42
CA GLN A 37 27.91 2.79 6.32
C GLN A 37 26.65 2.46 5.49
N PHE A 38 25.46 2.80 5.98
CA PHE A 38 24.17 2.42 5.39
C PHE A 38 23.35 3.65 4.96
N VAL A 39 23.37 4.74 5.74
CA VAL A 39 22.57 5.94 5.50
C VAL A 39 23.39 7.23 5.62
N HIS A 40 23.01 8.25 4.87
CA HIS A 40 23.58 9.60 4.90
C HIS A 40 22.48 10.68 4.73
N PRO A 41 22.57 11.84 5.41
CA PRO A 41 23.57 12.21 6.41
C PRO A 41 23.26 11.62 7.79
N VAL A 42 24.30 11.23 8.52
CA VAL A 42 24.24 10.74 9.91
C VAL A 42 25.62 10.96 10.58
N SER A 43 25.68 10.96 11.91
CA SER A 43 26.95 11.03 12.66
C SER A 43 27.78 9.74 12.47
N GLN A 44 29.11 9.86 12.50
CA GLN A 44 30.03 8.73 12.36
C GLN A 44 29.95 7.74 13.53
N GLU A 45 29.46 8.20 14.68
CA GLU A 45 29.27 7.41 15.89
C GLU A 45 27.89 6.74 15.95
N ALA A 46 26.98 7.09 15.03
CA ALA A 46 25.62 6.58 15.02
C ALA A 46 25.58 5.06 14.80
N ARG A 47 24.73 4.40 15.58
CA ARG A 47 24.58 2.94 15.57
C ARG A 47 23.12 2.56 15.74
N LYS A 48 22.69 1.55 14.99
CA LYS A 48 21.34 1.00 15.05
C LYS A 48 21.40 -0.50 15.32
N HIS A 49 20.68 -0.95 16.34
CA HIS A 49 20.54 -2.39 16.64
C HIS A 49 19.36 -2.92 15.83
N VAL A 50 19.61 -3.93 14.99
CA VAL A 50 18.68 -4.43 13.98
C VAL A 50 18.47 -5.94 14.08
N PRO A 51 17.29 -6.46 13.72
CA PRO A 51 17.10 -7.90 13.57
C PRO A 51 17.83 -8.44 12.35
N SER A 52 18.04 -9.76 12.31
CA SER A 52 18.18 -10.50 11.06
C SER A 52 16.97 -11.43 10.93
N LEU A 53 15.94 -10.96 10.24
CA LEU A 53 14.70 -11.69 10.02
C LEU A 53 14.85 -12.73 8.93
N ALA A 54 14.33 -13.92 9.19
CA ALA A 54 14.09 -14.96 8.22
C ALA A 54 12.57 -15.21 8.10
N PHE A 55 12.12 -15.95 7.09
CA PHE A 55 10.68 -16.18 6.89
C PHE A 55 10.36 -17.63 6.54
N LEU A 56 9.37 -18.21 7.22
CA LEU A 56 8.75 -19.47 6.83
C LEU A 56 7.59 -19.17 5.87
N ILE A 57 7.69 -19.71 4.66
CA ILE A 57 6.67 -19.63 3.62
C ILE A 57 6.08 -21.02 3.41
N GLN A 58 4.76 -21.14 3.45
CA GLN A 58 4.09 -22.42 3.22
C GLN A 58 3.07 -22.30 2.09
N HIS A 59 3.27 -23.11 1.06
CA HIS A 59 2.33 -23.26 -0.05
C HIS A 59 1.57 -24.56 0.11
N HIS A 60 0.24 -24.50 0.06
CA HIS A 60 -0.60 -25.69 0.05
C HIS A 60 -1.20 -25.89 -1.33
N ASN A 61 -0.74 -26.92 -2.03
CA ASN A 61 -1.27 -27.27 -3.33
C ASN A 61 -2.63 -27.97 -3.15
N THR A 62 -3.70 -27.30 -3.57
CA THR A 62 -5.08 -27.80 -3.45
C THR A 62 -5.38 -29.01 -4.31
N SER A 63 -4.61 -29.24 -5.38
CA SER A 63 -4.83 -30.37 -6.30
C SER A 63 -4.33 -31.71 -5.75
N ASN A 64 -3.30 -31.70 -4.89
CA ASN A 64 -2.70 -32.92 -4.34
C ASN A 64 -2.58 -32.94 -2.80
N GLY A 65 -2.98 -31.86 -2.12
CA GLY A 65 -2.94 -31.71 -0.67
C GLY A 65 -1.54 -31.55 -0.06
N LYS A 66 -0.48 -31.52 -0.89
CA LYS A 66 0.90 -31.37 -0.42
C LYS A 66 1.14 -29.94 0.06
N THR A 67 1.77 -29.81 1.22
CA THR A 67 2.30 -28.52 1.70
C THR A 67 3.80 -28.49 1.42
N THR A 68 4.24 -27.49 0.66
CA THR A 68 5.67 -27.19 0.42
C THR A 68 6.10 -26.11 1.41
N ARG A 69 7.20 -26.33 2.13
CA ARG A 69 7.75 -25.38 3.10
C ARG A 69 9.08 -24.83 2.63
N ILE A 70 9.15 -23.51 2.54
CA ILE A 70 10.33 -22.76 2.14
C ILE A 70 10.74 -21.88 3.31
N VAL A 71 12.01 -21.91 3.69
CA VAL A 71 12.59 -20.91 4.57
C VAL A 71 13.38 -19.92 3.72
N PHE A 72 13.03 -18.64 3.81
CA PHE A 72 13.73 -17.53 3.15
C PHE A 72 14.69 -16.90 4.15
N ASP A 73 16.00 -17.04 3.88
CA ASP A 73 17.13 -16.77 4.77
C ASP A 73 17.17 -17.57 6.08
N LEU A 74 18.35 -17.65 6.71
CA LEU A 74 18.58 -18.34 7.99
C LEU A 74 19.10 -17.42 9.11
N GLY A 75 19.26 -16.13 8.83
CA GLY A 75 19.74 -15.12 9.77
C GLY A 75 21.19 -15.31 10.24
N LEU A 76 21.48 -14.96 11.48
CA LEU A 76 22.80 -15.10 12.10
C LEU A 76 23.09 -16.56 12.48
N ARG A 77 24.36 -16.97 12.36
CA ARG A 77 24.81 -18.29 12.81
C ARG A 77 24.81 -18.35 14.34
N ARG A 78 24.13 -19.36 14.88
CA ARG A 78 24.04 -19.63 16.32
C ARG A 78 25.40 -19.59 17.03
N ASP A 79 26.41 -20.25 16.47
CA ASP A 79 27.79 -20.24 16.95
C ASP A 79 28.71 -19.42 16.03
N ILE A 80 29.06 -18.23 16.50
CA ILE A 80 29.91 -17.25 15.80
C ILE A 80 31.30 -17.84 15.50
N LYS A 81 31.81 -18.75 16.34
CA LYS A 81 33.15 -19.34 16.16
C LYS A 81 33.23 -20.24 14.93
N ARG A 82 32.08 -20.63 14.38
CA ARG A 82 31.99 -21.45 13.17
C ARG A 82 32.04 -20.61 11.90
N TYR A 83 31.91 -19.29 11.97
CA TYR A 83 32.23 -18.44 10.82
C TYR A 83 33.73 -18.49 10.51
N SER A 84 34.11 -18.22 9.27
CA SER A 84 35.52 -18.02 8.90
C SER A 84 36.18 -16.90 9.73
N ALA A 85 37.51 -16.99 9.93
CA ALA A 85 38.24 -16.03 10.74
C ALA A 85 38.03 -14.55 10.33
N PRO A 86 37.95 -14.20 9.03
CA PRO A 86 37.64 -12.83 8.62
C PRO A 86 36.24 -12.35 9.06
N ILE A 87 35.22 -13.21 8.95
CA ILE A 87 33.87 -12.90 9.40
C ILE A 87 33.83 -12.76 10.93
N GLN A 88 34.51 -13.65 11.67
CA GLN A 88 34.62 -13.52 13.13
C GLN A 88 35.20 -12.16 13.54
N LYS A 89 36.24 -11.70 12.85
CA LYS A 89 36.82 -10.37 13.07
C LYS A 89 35.81 -9.27 12.71
N HIS A 90 35.09 -9.39 11.61
CA HIS A 90 34.06 -8.43 11.19
C HIS A 90 32.96 -8.28 12.26
N VAL A 91 32.44 -9.40 12.77
CA VAL A 91 31.37 -9.47 13.79
C VAL A 91 31.74 -8.74 15.10
N THR A 92 33.02 -8.62 15.43
CA THR A 92 33.45 -7.83 16.62
C THR A 92 33.06 -6.35 16.51
N THR A 93 32.88 -5.85 15.29
CA THR A 93 32.46 -4.46 15.03
C THR A 93 30.94 -4.27 15.06
N ARG A 94 30.18 -5.36 15.24
CA ARG A 94 28.71 -5.40 15.14
C ARG A 94 27.99 -5.62 16.47
N GLN A 95 28.65 -5.25 17.57
CA GLN A 95 28.14 -5.44 18.93
C GLN A 95 27.27 -4.26 19.40
N PRO A 96 26.25 -4.49 20.27
CA PRO A 96 25.83 -5.79 20.81
C PRO A 96 25.17 -6.69 19.76
N MET A 97 25.35 -8.00 19.93
CA MET A 97 24.78 -9.03 19.06
C MET A 97 24.18 -10.19 19.85
N THR A 98 23.05 -10.70 19.38
CA THR A 98 22.37 -11.90 19.88
C THR A 98 22.16 -12.88 18.73
N THR A 99 22.44 -14.16 18.95
CA THR A 99 22.20 -15.24 17.99
C THR A 99 21.12 -16.20 18.48
N ASP A 100 20.40 -15.81 19.52
CA ASP A 100 19.33 -16.58 20.15
C ASP A 100 18.04 -15.73 20.27
N PRO A 101 16.87 -16.27 19.87
CA PRO A 101 16.70 -17.53 19.16
C PRO A 101 17.29 -17.47 17.74
N ASP A 102 17.78 -18.61 17.25
CA ASP A 102 18.10 -18.82 15.84
C ASP A 102 16.89 -19.39 15.08
N VAL A 103 17.02 -19.57 13.77
CA VAL A 103 15.92 -20.07 12.92
C VAL A 103 15.44 -21.46 13.34
N VAL A 104 16.33 -22.35 13.79
CA VAL A 104 15.93 -23.68 14.27
C VAL A 104 15.04 -23.58 15.50
N LYS A 105 15.40 -22.75 16.48
CA LYS A 105 14.54 -22.50 17.65
C LYS A 105 13.26 -21.78 17.28
N SER A 106 13.29 -20.86 16.32
CA SER A 106 12.09 -20.18 15.82
C SER A 106 11.11 -21.15 15.14
N LEU A 107 11.61 -22.11 14.34
CA LEU A 107 10.78 -23.18 13.77
C LEU A 107 10.19 -24.09 14.87
N ALA A 108 11.00 -24.45 15.87
CA ALA A 108 10.56 -25.32 16.96
C ALA A 108 9.41 -24.72 17.78
N LYS A 109 9.33 -23.38 17.92
CA LYS A 109 8.21 -22.71 18.59
C LYS A 109 6.85 -23.03 17.96
N GLY A 110 6.79 -23.19 16.64
CA GLY A 110 5.57 -23.59 15.93
C GLY A 110 5.48 -25.08 15.62
N GLY A 111 6.32 -25.91 16.27
CA GLY A 111 6.28 -27.36 16.16
C GLY A 111 6.91 -27.95 14.89
N LEU A 112 7.75 -27.19 14.19
CA LEU A 112 8.51 -27.69 13.03
C LEU A 112 9.98 -27.93 13.39
N THR A 113 10.59 -28.85 12.65
CA THR A 113 12.02 -29.15 12.69
C THR A 113 12.66 -28.80 11.34
N PRO A 114 14.00 -28.68 11.26
CA PRO A 114 14.67 -28.50 9.97
C PRO A 114 14.37 -29.57 8.93
N ASP A 115 14.05 -30.79 9.36
CA ASP A 115 13.68 -31.91 8.50
C ASP A 115 12.32 -31.72 7.80
N ASP A 116 11.48 -30.81 8.29
CA ASP A 116 10.16 -30.48 7.71
C ASP A 116 10.25 -29.44 6.58
N ILE A 117 11.43 -28.86 6.36
CA ILE A 117 11.67 -27.79 5.39
C ILE A 117 12.15 -28.38 4.07
N ASP A 118 11.39 -28.16 2.99
CA ASP A 118 11.72 -28.67 1.66
C ASP A 118 12.85 -27.84 1.01
N TYR A 119 12.79 -26.52 1.15
CA TYR A 119 13.73 -25.59 0.52
C TYR A 119 14.22 -24.51 1.48
N VAL A 120 15.50 -24.16 1.36
CA VAL A 120 16.07 -22.95 1.96
C VAL A 120 16.48 -22.04 0.80
N VAL A 121 15.82 -20.89 0.68
CA VAL A 121 16.11 -19.89 -0.34
C VAL A 121 16.89 -18.76 0.32
N TYR A 122 18.07 -18.44 -0.20
CA TYR A 122 18.81 -17.28 0.29
C TYR A 122 18.49 -16.05 -0.56
N SER A 123 18.17 -14.95 0.11
CA SER A 123 18.15 -13.63 -0.53
C SER A 123 19.51 -13.31 -1.12
N HIS A 124 20.58 -13.65 -0.40
CA HIS A 124 21.98 -13.59 -0.84
C HIS A 124 22.88 -14.33 0.17
N VAL A 125 24.12 -14.61 -0.22
CA VAL A 125 25.07 -15.42 0.57
C VAL A 125 25.98 -14.59 1.48
N HIS A 126 25.40 -13.71 2.30
CA HIS A 126 26.15 -12.87 3.26
C HIS A 126 26.00 -13.37 4.70
N TRP A 127 26.99 -13.07 5.55
CA TRP A 127 27.20 -13.76 6.83
C TRP A 127 26.02 -13.63 7.81
N ASP A 128 25.26 -12.54 7.73
CA ASP A 128 24.09 -12.22 8.54
C ASP A 128 22.77 -12.80 8.02
N HIS A 129 22.79 -13.51 6.88
CA HIS A 129 21.62 -14.20 6.31
C HIS A 129 21.79 -15.72 6.23
N ILE A 130 23.02 -16.23 6.30
CA ILE A 130 23.33 -17.63 5.97
C ILE A 130 23.05 -18.63 7.08
N GLY A 131 22.98 -18.18 8.34
CA GLY A 131 22.73 -19.02 9.51
C GLY A 131 23.60 -20.27 9.59
N GLU A 132 22.96 -21.42 9.80
CA GLU A 132 23.61 -22.74 9.90
C GLU A 132 23.00 -23.75 8.90
N PRO A 133 23.47 -23.80 7.65
CA PRO A 133 22.93 -24.70 6.61
C PRO A 133 23.00 -26.19 6.99
N ARG A 134 23.97 -26.57 7.83
CA ARG A 134 24.16 -27.97 8.26
C ARG A 134 23.01 -28.50 9.10
N ASP A 135 22.22 -27.62 9.70
CA ASP A 135 21.04 -28.02 10.47
C ASP A 135 19.89 -28.49 9.54
N PHE A 136 19.96 -28.26 8.22
CA PHE A 136 18.95 -28.62 7.21
C PHE A 136 19.43 -29.73 6.25
N PRO A 137 19.52 -30.99 6.71
CA PRO A 137 20.12 -32.08 5.94
C PRO A 137 19.26 -32.54 4.76
N LYS A 138 17.94 -32.27 4.77
CA LYS A 138 16.99 -32.70 3.74
C LYS A 138 16.61 -31.63 2.73
N SER A 139 16.81 -30.34 3.07
CA SER A 139 16.37 -29.24 2.23
C SER A 139 17.22 -29.10 0.96
N THR A 140 16.64 -28.57 -0.11
CA THR A 140 17.40 -28.09 -1.27
C THR A 140 17.65 -26.59 -1.12
N PHE A 141 18.89 -26.16 -1.33
CA PHE A 141 19.28 -24.76 -1.22
C PHE A 141 19.11 -24.06 -2.57
N ILE A 142 18.48 -22.89 -2.56
CA ILE A 142 18.26 -22.08 -3.76
C ILE A 142 18.97 -20.75 -3.58
N VAL A 143 19.76 -20.36 -4.59
CA VAL A 143 20.50 -19.09 -4.61
C VAL A 143 20.31 -18.39 -5.95
N GLY A 144 20.36 -17.06 -5.96
CA GLY A 144 20.29 -16.28 -7.20
C GLY A 144 21.54 -16.43 -8.07
N HIS A 145 21.38 -16.09 -9.36
CA HIS A 145 22.47 -16.16 -10.34
C HIS A 145 23.68 -15.30 -9.95
N GLY A 146 24.85 -15.93 -9.80
CA GLY A 146 26.11 -15.28 -9.41
C GLY A 146 26.48 -15.49 -7.93
N ALA A 147 25.61 -16.11 -7.13
CA ALA A 147 25.91 -16.43 -5.74
C ALA A 147 26.99 -17.51 -5.61
N LEU A 148 27.00 -18.53 -6.47
CA LEU A 148 28.03 -19.57 -6.42
C LEU A 148 29.42 -19.01 -6.78
N ALA A 149 29.47 -18.05 -7.71
CA ALA A 149 30.68 -17.33 -8.07
C ALA A 149 31.24 -16.46 -6.90
N LEU A 150 30.39 -16.05 -5.95
CA LEU A 150 30.86 -15.39 -4.73
C LEU A 150 31.50 -16.39 -3.77
N LEU A 151 30.88 -17.57 -3.60
CA LEU A 151 31.37 -18.60 -2.69
C LEU A 151 32.70 -19.20 -3.17
N ASP A 152 32.85 -19.43 -4.48
CA ASP A 152 34.08 -20.00 -5.07
C ASP A 152 35.22 -18.96 -5.24
N GLY A 153 34.93 -17.67 -5.04
CA GLY A 153 35.89 -16.57 -5.19
C GLY A 153 36.22 -16.19 -6.64
N SER A 154 35.42 -16.64 -7.62
CA SER A 154 35.58 -16.33 -9.06
C SER A 154 34.85 -15.06 -9.49
N SER A 155 33.97 -14.51 -8.63
CA SER A 155 33.32 -13.23 -8.83
C SER A 155 34.33 -12.06 -8.88
N ALA A 156 33.91 -10.94 -9.46
CA ALA A 156 34.69 -9.70 -9.43
C ALA A 156 34.97 -9.30 -7.98
N SER A 157 36.19 -8.80 -7.71
CA SER A 157 36.58 -8.37 -6.37
C SER A 157 35.62 -7.31 -5.85
N LEU A 158 34.87 -7.68 -4.80
CA LEU A 158 34.04 -6.77 -4.05
C LEU A 158 34.90 -6.01 -3.04
N ARG A 159 34.65 -4.70 -2.92
CA ARG A 159 35.37 -3.83 -1.98
C ARG A 159 34.59 -3.75 -0.67
N GLY A 160 35.31 -3.69 0.44
CA GLY A 160 34.73 -3.58 1.78
C GLY A 160 35.00 -4.80 2.65
N GLY A 161 35.42 -4.56 3.90
CA GLY A 161 35.76 -5.61 4.88
C GLY A 161 34.56 -6.39 5.44
N HIS A 162 33.41 -6.39 4.75
CA HIS A 162 32.23 -7.20 5.04
C HIS A 162 32.03 -8.33 4.02
N SER A 163 32.63 -8.24 2.82
CA SER A 163 32.43 -9.19 1.72
C SER A 163 33.33 -10.43 1.84
N PHE A 164 33.09 -11.24 2.87
CA PHE A 164 33.75 -12.54 3.06
C PHE A 164 32.76 -13.69 2.84
N PHE A 165 33.15 -14.63 2.00
CA PHE A 165 32.31 -15.75 1.57
C PHE A 165 33.00 -17.09 1.88
N GLU A 166 32.22 -18.07 2.30
CA GLU A 166 32.72 -19.39 2.70
C GLU A 166 32.49 -20.39 1.55
N HIS A 167 33.56 -20.87 0.91
CA HIS A 167 33.46 -21.76 -0.25
C HIS A 167 32.68 -23.06 -0.01
N ASP A 168 32.68 -23.54 1.22
CA ASP A 168 32.05 -24.78 1.68
C ASP A 168 30.73 -24.51 2.42
N LEU A 169 30.15 -23.32 2.26
CA LEU A 169 28.90 -22.94 2.91
C LEU A 169 27.75 -23.88 2.56
N LEU A 170 27.59 -24.18 1.26
CA LEU A 170 26.45 -24.90 0.72
C LEU A 170 26.87 -26.25 0.11
N PRO A 171 26.06 -27.31 0.29
CA PRO A 171 26.34 -28.63 -0.28
C PRO A 171 26.06 -28.63 -1.79
N GLU A 172 27.09 -28.86 -2.61
CA GLU A 172 27.01 -28.84 -4.08
C GLU A 172 25.87 -29.72 -4.63
N GLN A 173 25.67 -30.92 -4.07
CA GLN A 173 24.67 -31.88 -4.58
C GLN A 173 23.22 -31.49 -4.29
N ARG A 174 22.99 -30.49 -3.43
CA ARG A 174 21.65 -30.02 -3.03
C ARG A 174 21.50 -28.52 -3.18
N THR A 175 22.34 -27.89 -4.00
CA THR A 175 22.27 -26.45 -4.26
C THR A 175 21.88 -26.22 -5.71
N VAL A 176 20.88 -25.37 -5.92
CA VAL A 176 20.41 -24.93 -7.24
C VAL A 176 20.64 -23.43 -7.34
N GLU A 177 21.45 -23.02 -8.31
CA GLU A 177 21.57 -21.62 -8.70
C GLU A 177 20.53 -21.30 -9.78
N LEU A 178 19.78 -20.22 -9.58
CA LEU A 178 18.79 -19.76 -10.55
C LEU A 178 19.45 -19.33 -11.85
N SER A 179 18.71 -19.45 -12.95
CA SER A 179 19.18 -19.00 -14.26
C SER A 179 19.42 -17.48 -14.30
N ASP A 180 20.27 -17.03 -15.22
CA ASP A 180 20.54 -15.60 -15.45
C ASP A 180 19.24 -14.84 -15.83
N PRO A 181 18.82 -13.84 -15.04
CA PRO A 181 17.62 -13.04 -15.32
C PRO A 181 17.75 -12.16 -16.58
N THR A 182 18.97 -11.89 -17.04
CA THR A 182 19.26 -11.02 -18.19
C THR A 182 19.45 -11.77 -19.51
N ALA A 183 19.54 -13.10 -19.47
CA ALA A 183 19.79 -13.90 -20.66
C ALA A 183 18.65 -13.76 -21.70
N SER A 184 19.02 -13.37 -22.92
CA SER A 184 18.08 -13.25 -24.04
C SER A 184 17.35 -14.58 -24.29
N GLN A 185 16.02 -14.56 -24.26
CA GLN A 185 15.12 -15.72 -24.38
C GLN A 185 15.11 -16.37 -25.77
N SER A 186 16.27 -16.67 -26.35
CA SER A 186 16.38 -17.46 -27.57
C SER A 186 17.04 -18.81 -27.26
N LYS A 187 16.22 -19.87 -27.33
CA LYS A 187 16.58 -21.31 -27.30
C LYS A 187 16.77 -22.01 -25.95
N MET A 188 16.08 -21.63 -24.87
CA MET A 188 15.72 -22.62 -23.85
C MET A 188 14.38 -23.26 -24.25
N ASN A 189 14.38 -24.59 -24.41
CA ASN A 189 13.21 -25.35 -24.82
C ASN A 189 12.03 -25.09 -23.86
N TYR A 190 10.96 -24.47 -24.38
CA TYR A 190 9.63 -24.32 -23.75
C TYR A 190 9.07 -25.63 -23.12
N ALA A 191 9.65 -26.78 -23.46
CA ALA A 191 9.31 -28.09 -22.91
C ALA A 191 9.85 -28.33 -21.48
N LYS A 192 10.94 -27.69 -21.05
CA LYS A 192 11.48 -27.84 -19.67
C LYS A 192 10.79 -26.95 -18.64
N SER A 193 10.13 -25.86 -19.06
CA SER A 193 9.42 -24.95 -18.18
C SER A 193 8.00 -25.44 -17.79
N GLN A 194 7.56 -26.59 -18.30
CA GLN A 194 6.26 -27.19 -17.93
C GLN A 194 6.38 -27.93 -16.59
N GLY A 195 6.20 -27.19 -15.49
CA GLY A 195 5.89 -27.80 -14.19
C GLY A 195 4.40 -28.13 -14.08
N GLN A 196 4.04 -29.01 -13.13
CA GLN A 196 2.64 -29.16 -12.75
C GLN A 196 2.15 -27.87 -12.09
N TRP A 197 0.90 -27.47 -12.36
CA TRP A 197 0.27 -26.32 -11.70
C TRP A 197 0.27 -26.49 -10.17
N GLY A 198 0.72 -25.47 -9.44
CA GLY A 198 0.94 -25.53 -7.99
C GLY A 198 2.16 -26.38 -7.57
N GLY A 199 2.95 -26.87 -8.53
CA GLY A 199 4.16 -27.64 -8.31
C GLY A 199 5.40 -26.75 -8.36
N VAL A 200 6.31 -26.95 -7.40
CA VAL A 200 7.57 -26.20 -7.30
C VAL A 200 8.46 -26.43 -8.52
N ASN A 201 8.94 -25.34 -9.13
CA ASN A 201 9.94 -25.39 -10.19
C ASN A 201 10.78 -24.09 -10.22
N PHE A 202 12.07 -24.22 -9.88
CA PHE A 202 13.04 -23.12 -9.88
C PHE A 202 13.77 -22.93 -11.22
N GLU A 203 13.49 -23.75 -12.23
CA GLU A 203 14.05 -23.64 -13.59
C GLU A 203 13.11 -22.88 -14.56
N ARG A 204 12.08 -22.22 -14.02
CA ARG A 204 11.14 -21.44 -14.84
C ARG A 204 11.79 -20.18 -15.41
N LEU A 205 11.18 -19.68 -16.49
CA LEU A 205 11.65 -18.47 -17.14
C LEU A 205 11.34 -17.24 -16.30
N TRP A 206 12.29 -16.30 -16.26
CA TRP A 206 12.07 -14.97 -15.74
C TRP A 206 11.08 -14.20 -16.63
N GLN A 207 10.09 -13.59 -16.01
CA GLN A 207 9.01 -12.84 -16.66
C GLN A 207 8.71 -11.54 -15.88
N PRO A 208 8.28 -10.47 -16.56
CA PRO A 208 7.81 -9.27 -15.87
C PRO A 208 6.52 -9.51 -15.07
N ASN A 209 6.41 -8.87 -13.91
CA ASN A 209 5.19 -8.82 -13.09
C ASN A 209 4.99 -7.41 -12.55
N GLY A 210 4.07 -6.65 -13.16
CA GLY A 210 3.81 -5.26 -12.77
C GLY A 210 5.05 -4.37 -12.93
N ALA A 211 5.48 -3.75 -11.84
CA ALA A 211 6.68 -2.89 -11.79
C ALA A 211 8.00 -3.67 -11.68
N LEU A 212 7.95 -5.01 -11.56
CA LEU A 212 9.12 -5.87 -11.42
C LEU A 212 9.47 -6.47 -12.80
N PRO A 213 10.66 -6.17 -13.35
CA PRO A 213 11.01 -6.58 -14.71
C PRO A 213 11.37 -8.07 -14.81
N GLU A 214 12.02 -8.64 -13.80
CA GLU A 214 12.38 -10.07 -13.79
C GLU A 214 11.86 -10.76 -12.53
N THR A 215 10.82 -11.59 -12.71
CA THR A 215 10.24 -12.44 -11.66
C THR A 215 10.12 -13.88 -12.12
N LEU A 216 10.22 -14.83 -11.19
CA LEU A 216 10.06 -16.27 -11.42
C LEU A 216 8.94 -16.78 -10.51
N ASP A 217 7.81 -17.18 -11.09
CA ASP A 217 6.69 -17.78 -10.35
C ASP A 217 7.04 -19.22 -9.95
N VAL A 218 7.28 -19.47 -8.67
CA VAL A 218 7.78 -20.76 -8.18
C VAL A 218 6.78 -21.90 -8.42
N PHE A 219 5.47 -21.59 -8.37
CA PHE A 219 4.39 -22.58 -8.37
C PHE A 219 3.49 -22.53 -9.63
N ASP A 220 3.66 -21.53 -10.50
CA ASP A 220 2.83 -21.28 -11.70
C ASP A 220 1.37 -20.94 -11.41
N ASP A 221 1.10 -20.50 -10.19
CA ASP A 221 -0.25 -20.20 -9.71
C ASP A 221 -0.38 -18.75 -9.20
N GLY A 222 0.69 -17.96 -9.34
CA GLY A 222 0.74 -16.56 -8.95
C GLY A 222 0.79 -16.31 -7.44
N SER A 223 1.08 -17.36 -6.64
CA SER A 223 1.12 -17.26 -5.17
C SER A 223 2.49 -16.83 -4.62
N LEU A 224 3.58 -17.17 -5.29
CA LEU A 224 4.94 -16.87 -4.83
C LEU A 224 5.88 -16.61 -6.00
N PHE A 225 6.49 -15.43 -6.02
CA PHE A 225 7.48 -15.04 -7.02
C PHE A 225 8.84 -14.82 -6.36
N ILE A 226 9.90 -15.37 -6.95
CA ILE A 226 11.26 -14.90 -6.75
C ILE A 226 11.47 -13.66 -7.62
N VAL A 227 12.10 -12.63 -7.08
CA VAL A 227 12.29 -11.33 -7.74
C VAL A 227 13.79 -11.05 -7.81
N ASN A 228 14.27 -10.77 -9.02
CA ASN A 228 15.64 -10.29 -9.20
C ASN A 228 15.81 -8.90 -8.55
N ALA A 229 16.79 -8.73 -7.68
CA ALA A 229 16.99 -7.51 -6.89
C ALA A 229 18.46 -7.05 -6.92
N PRO A 230 18.98 -6.66 -8.11
CA PRO A 230 20.40 -6.36 -8.26
C PRO A 230 20.82 -5.11 -7.49
N GLY A 231 22.12 -5.02 -7.20
CA GLY A 231 22.77 -3.85 -6.58
C GLY A 231 23.53 -4.19 -5.31
N HIS A 232 22.96 -4.96 -4.39
CA HIS A 232 23.62 -5.29 -3.13
C HIS A 232 24.79 -6.27 -3.32
N LEU A 233 24.52 -7.50 -3.76
CA LEU A 233 25.53 -8.51 -4.12
C LEU A 233 25.10 -9.26 -5.39
N PRO A 234 26.05 -9.83 -6.17
CA PRO A 234 25.71 -10.82 -7.18
C PRO A 234 24.83 -11.94 -6.62
N GLY A 235 23.78 -12.30 -7.34
CA GLY A 235 22.79 -13.29 -6.89
C GLY A 235 21.77 -12.80 -5.88
N HIS A 236 21.67 -11.49 -5.61
CA HIS A 236 20.66 -10.94 -4.70
C HIS A 236 19.25 -11.06 -5.27
N ILE A 237 18.35 -11.67 -4.48
CA ILE A 237 16.95 -11.92 -4.80
C ILE A 237 16.04 -11.55 -3.63
N ASN A 238 14.81 -11.19 -3.95
CA ASN A 238 13.73 -10.94 -3.00
C ASN A 238 12.53 -11.85 -3.30
N ILE A 239 11.51 -11.82 -2.44
CA ILE A 239 10.28 -12.59 -2.61
C ILE A 239 9.07 -11.67 -2.68
N LEU A 240 8.18 -11.90 -3.64
CA LEU A 240 6.82 -11.35 -3.65
C LEU A 240 5.82 -12.49 -3.42
N ALA A 241 5.16 -12.47 -2.27
CA ALA A 241 4.21 -13.48 -1.83
C ALA A 241 2.77 -12.94 -1.85
N ARG A 242 1.85 -13.63 -2.50
CA ARG A 242 0.41 -13.36 -2.38
C ARG A 242 -0.10 -14.11 -1.17
N THR A 243 -0.51 -13.37 -0.15
CA THR A 243 -0.99 -13.96 1.10
C THR A 243 -2.50 -14.00 1.14
N ALA A 244 -3.21 -13.03 0.54
CA ALA A 244 -4.66 -13.06 0.30
C ALA A 244 -4.99 -12.62 -1.14
N GLU A 245 -6.27 -12.68 -1.52
CA GLU A 245 -6.75 -12.26 -2.85
C GLU A 245 -6.25 -10.85 -3.23
N GLU A 246 -6.36 -9.91 -2.29
CA GLU A 246 -6.00 -8.50 -2.43
C GLU A 246 -4.79 -8.10 -1.56
N HIS A 247 -4.06 -9.05 -0.97
CA HIS A 247 -2.91 -8.76 -0.11
C HIS A 247 -1.64 -9.43 -0.61
N GLN A 248 -0.62 -8.62 -0.87
CA GLN A 248 0.71 -9.06 -1.29
C GLN A 248 1.76 -8.53 -0.32
N LEU A 249 2.77 -9.36 -0.09
CA LEU A 249 3.87 -9.12 0.81
C LEU A 249 5.19 -9.23 0.03
N TYR A 250 6.05 -8.23 0.14
CA TYR A 250 7.38 -8.23 -0.45
C TYR A 250 8.43 -8.38 0.66
N LEU A 251 9.12 -9.51 0.67
CA LEU A 251 10.20 -9.81 1.59
C LEU A 251 11.51 -9.43 0.92
N ALA A 252 12.17 -8.42 1.47
CA ALA A 252 13.42 -7.90 0.95
C ALA A 252 14.57 -8.24 1.89
N GLY A 253 15.62 -8.86 1.36
CA GLY A 253 16.90 -8.92 2.05
C GLY A 253 17.57 -7.55 2.05
N ASP A 254 18.88 -7.54 1.84
CA ASP A 254 19.72 -6.33 1.82
C ASP A 254 19.57 -5.43 0.58
N ALA A 255 18.41 -5.48 -0.09
CA ALA A 255 18.04 -4.49 -1.09
C ALA A 255 17.86 -3.09 -0.47
N CYS A 256 17.55 -3.02 0.83
CA CYS A 256 17.42 -1.79 1.59
C CYS A 256 17.58 -2.08 3.09
N HIS A 257 18.64 -1.55 3.71
CA HIS A 257 18.96 -1.82 5.12
C HIS A 257 18.21 -0.93 6.12
N ASP A 258 17.61 0.17 5.65
CA ASP A 258 16.94 1.14 6.51
C ASP A 258 15.74 1.79 5.78
N ARG A 259 14.57 1.81 6.44
CA ARG A 259 13.33 2.36 5.86
C ARG A 259 13.47 3.80 5.37
N ARG A 260 14.37 4.61 5.93
CA ARG A 260 14.60 5.99 5.51
C ARG A 260 15.19 6.12 4.11
N LEU A 261 15.86 5.09 3.60
CA LEU A 261 16.27 5.00 2.20
C LEU A 261 15.04 4.82 1.29
N LEU A 262 14.10 3.98 1.73
CA LEU A 262 12.84 3.77 1.01
C LEU A 262 11.99 5.05 0.99
N THR A 263 11.85 5.77 2.10
CA THR A 263 11.07 7.03 2.13
C THR A 263 11.77 8.21 1.44
N GLY A 264 13.08 8.11 1.20
CA GLY A 264 13.89 9.19 0.65
C GLY A 264 14.32 10.24 1.68
N GLU A 265 14.11 9.97 2.97
CA GLU A 265 14.61 10.82 4.06
C GLU A 265 16.16 10.79 4.13
N LYS A 266 16.77 9.65 3.77
CA LYS A 266 18.22 9.44 3.74
C LYS A 266 18.66 8.90 2.38
N ALA A 267 19.91 9.17 2.03
CA ALA A 267 20.61 8.57 0.91
C ALA A 267 21.49 7.39 1.38
N ILE A 268 21.95 6.56 0.45
CA ILE A 268 22.89 5.46 0.73
C ILE A 268 24.19 6.05 1.30
N GLY A 269 24.68 5.44 2.38
CA GLY A 269 25.94 5.81 3.02
C GLY A 269 27.17 5.35 2.21
N GLU A 270 28.21 6.18 2.21
CA GLU A 270 29.52 5.86 1.65
C GLU A 270 30.61 6.22 2.68
N TRP A 271 31.71 5.47 2.68
CA TRP A 271 32.85 5.72 3.56
C TRP A 271 34.17 5.47 2.84
N HIS A 272 35.30 5.87 3.44
CA HIS A 272 36.62 5.58 2.89
C HIS A 272 37.27 4.39 3.61
N ASP A 273 37.88 3.46 2.87
CA ASP A 273 38.74 2.42 3.43
C ASP A 273 40.09 3.00 3.92
N ALA A 274 40.96 2.15 4.47
CA ALA A 274 42.26 2.57 4.99
C ALA A 274 43.20 3.13 3.91
N GLU A 275 42.96 2.74 2.66
CA GLU A 275 43.67 3.16 1.45
C GLU A 275 43.04 4.42 0.81
N GLY A 276 41.94 4.93 1.37
CA GLY A 276 41.25 6.14 0.92
C GLY A 276 40.25 5.93 -0.22
N HIS A 277 39.94 4.70 -0.61
CA HIS A 277 38.92 4.41 -1.62
C HIS A 277 37.52 4.54 -1.05
N VAL A 278 36.60 5.07 -1.86
CA VAL A 278 35.17 5.09 -1.53
C VAL A 278 34.61 3.67 -1.55
N CYS A 279 33.93 3.32 -0.46
CA CYS A 279 33.26 2.06 -0.22
C CYS A 279 31.76 2.29 0.01
N CYS A 280 30.97 1.30 -0.34
CA CYS A 280 29.52 1.26 -0.19
C CYS A 280 29.12 -0.15 0.25
N ILE A 281 28.03 -0.29 1.00
CA ILE A 281 27.49 -1.60 1.38
C ILE A 281 26.97 -2.37 0.16
N HIS A 282 26.58 -1.66 -0.90
CA HIS A 282 26.13 -2.23 -2.16
C HIS A 282 27.29 -2.34 -3.16
N ALA A 283 27.44 -3.53 -3.77
CA ALA A 283 28.42 -3.79 -4.82
C ALA A 283 28.24 -2.87 -6.03
N ASP A 284 26.99 -2.56 -6.38
CA ASP A 284 26.62 -1.55 -7.38
C ASP A 284 25.55 -0.63 -6.78
N ARG A 285 26.00 0.53 -6.31
CA ARG A 285 25.15 1.55 -5.71
C ARG A 285 24.03 2.00 -6.65
N LYS A 286 24.31 2.21 -7.93
CA LYS A 286 23.32 2.74 -8.87
C LYS A 286 22.20 1.72 -9.08
N GLN A 287 22.55 0.45 -9.28
CA GLN A 287 21.55 -0.60 -9.37
C GLN A 287 20.77 -0.78 -8.06
N ALA A 288 21.41 -0.61 -6.90
CA ALA A 288 20.71 -0.63 -5.61
C ALA A 288 19.68 0.51 -5.50
N GLU A 289 20.03 1.74 -5.91
CA GLU A 289 19.09 2.87 -5.95
C GLU A 289 17.89 2.60 -6.87
N GLU A 290 18.12 1.96 -8.03
CA GLU A 290 17.06 1.53 -8.94
C GLU A 290 16.16 0.46 -8.31
N THR A 291 16.74 -0.52 -7.61
CA THR A 291 16.00 -1.55 -6.88
C THR A 291 15.15 -0.93 -5.77
N ILE A 292 15.71 -0.03 -4.95
CA ILE A 292 14.97 0.71 -3.91
C ILE A 292 13.81 1.50 -4.52
N ALA A 293 14.02 2.15 -5.68
CA ALA A 293 12.95 2.87 -6.36
C ALA A 293 11.80 1.95 -6.82
N ARG A 294 12.09 0.73 -7.26
CA ARG A 294 11.07 -0.27 -7.60
C ARG A 294 10.30 -0.72 -6.36
N ILE A 295 10.99 -0.99 -5.25
CA ILE A 295 10.36 -1.36 -3.97
C ILE A 295 9.45 -0.23 -3.47
N ARG A 296 9.90 1.03 -3.57
CA ARG A 296 9.08 2.21 -3.20
C ARG A 296 7.79 2.27 -4.00
N ARG A 297 7.84 1.96 -5.30
CA ARG A 297 6.64 1.93 -6.15
C ARG A 297 5.68 0.82 -5.73
N LEU A 298 6.18 -0.36 -5.37
CA LEU A 298 5.33 -1.44 -4.85
C LEU A 298 4.62 -1.03 -3.56
N GLU A 299 5.31 -0.35 -2.64
CA GLU A 299 4.69 0.15 -1.40
C GLU A 299 3.57 1.16 -1.70
N GLN A 300 3.78 2.06 -2.66
CA GLN A 300 2.76 3.01 -3.13
C GLN A 300 1.55 2.33 -3.77
N ASP A 301 1.77 1.19 -4.42
CA ASP A 301 0.73 0.35 -5.02
C ASP A 301 0.00 -0.54 -3.98
N GLY A 302 0.35 -0.42 -2.70
CA GLY A 302 -0.31 -1.11 -1.58
C GLY A 302 0.27 -2.47 -1.21
N VAL A 303 1.46 -2.82 -1.72
CA VAL A 303 2.18 -4.03 -1.31
C VAL A 303 2.85 -3.78 0.05
N GLU A 304 2.68 -4.69 1.00
CA GLU A 304 3.39 -4.61 2.28
C GLU A 304 4.88 -4.96 2.06
N ILE A 305 5.80 -4.14 2.58
CA ILE A 305 7.25 -4.36 2.46
C ILE A 305 7.85 -4.68 3.84
N ILE A 306 8.63 -5.77 3.93
CA ILE A 306 9.40 -6.12 5.12
C ILE A 306 10.86 -6.33 4.72
N PHE A 307 11.77 -5.56 5.33
CA PHE A 307 13.21 -5.76 5.18
C PHE A 307 13.75 -6.73 6.24
N ALA A 308 14.83 -7.45 5.92
CA ALA A 308 15.49 -8.36 6.86
C ALA A 308 15.97 -7.66 8.14
N HIS A 309 16.33 -6.37 8.04
CA HIS A 309 16.78 -5.53 9.15
C HIS A 309 15.75 -4.47 9.59
N ASP A 310 14.46 -4.71 9.32
CA ASP A 310 13.38 -3.76 9.60
C ASP A 310 13.04 -3.70 11.10
N VAL A 311 13.77 -2.85 11.82
CA VAL A 311 13.57 -2.56 13.25
C VAL A 311 12.19 -1.99 13.50
N GLU A 312 11.74 -1.09 12.63
CA GLU A 312 10.45 -0.44 12.74
C GLU A 312 9.34 -1.49 12.67
N TRP A 313 9.40 -2.39 11.67
CA TRP A 313 8.44 -3.49 11.52
C TRP A 313 8.48 -4.46 12.69
N GLU A 314 9.66 -4.92 13.12
CA GLU A 314 9.78 -5.89 14.22
C GLU A 314 9.24 -5.34 15.55
N ASN A 315 9.43 -4.03 15.79
CA ASN A 315 9.01 -3.38 17.03
C ASN A 315 7.52 -3.00 17.07
N VAL A 316 6.79 -3.07 15.94
CA VAL A 316 5.33 -2.95 15.98
C VAL A 316 4.75 -4.11 16.80
N PRO A 317 4.04 -3.87 17.93
CA PRO A 317 3.54 -4.94 18.78
C PRO A 317 2.64 -5.95 18.04
N ALA A 318 1.85 -5.47 17.07
CA ALA A 318 0.97 -6.32 16.25
C ALA A 318 1.75 -7.37 15.43
N ASN A 319 3.00 -7.07 15.05
CA ASN A 319 3.81 -8.00 14.27
C ASN A 319 4.39 -9.14 15.12
N LYS A 320 4.34 -9.07 16.46
CA LYS A 320 4.76 -10.19 17.33
C LYS A 320 3.95 -11.46 17.10
N ALA A 321 2.66 -11.33 16.76
CA ALA A 321 1.80 -12.47 16.42
C ALA A 321 2.10 -13.09 15.04
N ARG A 322 2.91 -12.43 14.21
CA ARG A 322 3.32 -12.90 12.87
C ARG A 322 4.58 -13.75 12.91
N PHE A 323 5.21 -13.89 14.07
CA PHE A 323 6.29 -14.84 14.27
C PHE A 323 5.73 -16.25 14.38
N PHE A 324 6.43 -17.20 13.79
CA PHE A 324 6.00 -18.59 13.81
C PHE A 324 5.96 -19.15 15.24
N GLY A 325 4.84 -19.76 15.62
CA GLY A 325 4.65 -20.31 16.96
C GLY A 325 4.35 -19.28 18.06
N ALA A 326 4.03 -18.03 17.71
CA ALA A 326 3.50 -17.07 18.69
C ALA A 326 2.15 -17.57 19.27
N GLU A 327 1.95 -17.44 20.58
CA GLU A 327 0.70 -17.84 21.24
C GLU A 327 -0.50 -17.08 20.62
N GLY A 328 -1.41 -17.82 20.00
CA GLY A 328 -2.53 -17.28 19.21
C GLY A 328 -2.42 -17.46 17.69
N GLY A 329 -1.27 -17.89 17.17
CA GLY A 329 -1.04 -18.10 15.74
C GLY A 329 -1.26 -19.55 15.29
N SER A 330 -2.49 -19.92 14.90
CA SER A 330 -2.74 -21.18 14.20
C SER A 330 -2.98 -20.95 12.70
N ASN A 331 -2.10 -21.50 11.86
CA ASN A 331 -2.24 -21.75 10.41
C ASN A 331 -2.93 -20.64 9.58
N PHE A 332 -2.14 -19.66 9.16
CA PHE A 332 -2.56 -18.59 8.23
C PHE A 332 -2.80 -19.12 6.81
N ARG A 333 -3.98 -19.69 6.54
CA ARG A 333 -4.63 -19.50 5.23
C ARG A 333 -5.46 -18.23 5.38
N LEU A 334 -5.15 -17.17 4.64
CA LEU A 334 -6.03 -16.00 4.56
C LEU A 334 -7.28 -16.40 3.76
N SER A 335 -8.18 -17.11 4.42
CA SER A 335 -9.59 -17.06 4.06
C SER A 335 -10.14 -15.70 4.49
N ARG A 336 -11.18 -15.24 3.79
CA ARG A 336 -11.96 -14.00 4.03
C ARG A 336 -12.35 -13.74 5.50
N ALA A 337 -12.22 -14.73 6.39
CA ALA A 337 -12.50 -14.64 7.82
C ALA A 337 -11.33 -14.08 8.67
N ALA A 338 -10.08 -14.11 8.20
CA ALA A 338 -8.91 -13.70 9.00
C ALA A 338 -8.64 -12.18 8.99
N LEU A 339 -9.25 -11.43 8.07
CA LEU A 339 -9.40 -9.97 8.20
C LEU A 339 -10.60 -9.57 9.09
N GLN A 340 -11.34 -10.55 9.62
CA GLN A 340 -12.48 -10.35 10.52
C GLN A 340 -12.26 -10.89 11.95
N HIS A 341 -11.14 -11.55 12.27
CA HIS A 341 -10.90 -12.07 13.63
C HIS A 341 -9.45 -11.91 14.11
N HIS A 342 -9.12 -10.72 14.63
CA HIS A 342 -8.30 -10.60 15.85
C HIS A 342 -8.82 -9.45 16.73
N THR A 343 -10.08 -9.61 17.13
CA THR A 343 -10.45 -9.52 18.55
C THR A 343 -11.26 -10.77 18.81
N ASN A 344 -10.72 -11.73 19.57
CA ASN A 344 -11.52 -12.81 20.12
C ASN A 344 -11.63 -12.60 21.62
N MET A 345 -12.25 -11.48 22.00
CA MET A 345 -13.44 -11.63 22.80
C MET A 345 -14.55 -11.96 21.81
N SER A 346 -15.23 -13.10 21.97
CA SER A 346 -16.40 -13.41 21.17
C SER A 346 -17.35 -12.22 21.26
N LEU A 347 -17.81 -11.70 20.11
CA LEU A 347 -18.89 -10.71 20.11
C LEU A 347 -20.02 -11.25 20.99
N SER A 348 -20.52 -10.43 21.90
CA SER A 348 -21.68 -10.82 22.70
C SER A 348 -22.87 -11.14 21.78
N ASP A 349 -23.85 -11.88 22.27
CA ASP A 349 -25.07 -12.17 21.50
C ASP A 349 -25.74 -10.89 20.97
N GLU A 350 -25.62 -9.79 21.72
CA GLU A 350 -26.11 -8.47 21.32
C GLU A 350 -25.28 -7.87 20.18
N GLN A 351 -23.95 -7.91 20.27
CA GLN A 351 -23.07 -7.43 19.21
C GLN A 351 -23.21 -8.24 17.92
N GLN A 352 -23.42 -9.56 18.02
CA GLN A 352 -23.69 -10.42 16.86
C GLN A 352 -25.01 -10.04 16.17
N LYS A 353 -26.07 -9.76 16.95
CA LYS A 353 -27.34 -9.27 16.40
C LYS A 353 -27.19 -7.93 15.68
N LEU A 354 -26.46 -7.00 16.29
CA LEU A 354 -26.17 -5.70 15.67
C LEU A 354 -25.35 -5.84 14.39
N LYS A 355 -24.37 -6.74 14.37
CA LYS A 355 -23.61 -7.03 13.15
C LYS A 355 -24.48 -7.68 12.06
N ALA A 356 -25.35 -8.62 12.41
CA ALA A 356 -26.29 -9.20 11.46
C ALA A 356 -27.25 -8.13 10.88
N GLN A 357 -27.70 -7.19 11.73
CA GLN A 357 -28.47 -6.03 11.27
C GLN A 357 -27.65 -5.15 10.32
N PHE A 358 -26.39 -4.88 10.63
CA PHE A 358 -25.49 -4.15 9.74
C PHE A 358 -25.38 -4.82 8.37
N ASP A 359 -25.09 -6.12 8.35
CA ASP A 359 -24.88 -6.88 7.11
C ASP A 359 -26.16 -6.86 6.25
N SER A 360 -27.34 -6.87 6.88
CA SER A 360 -28.63 -6.75 6.20
C SER A 360 -28.93 -5.35 5.67
N GLU A 361 -28.51 -4.28 6.35
CA GLU A 361 -28.88 -2.90 6.01
C GLU A 361 -27.88 -2.22 5.06
N LEU A 362 -26.58 -2.47 5.26
CA LEU A 362 -25.51 -1.81 4.50
C LEU A 362 -24.74 -2.76 3.58
N GLY A 363 -24.93 -4.07 3.74
CA GLY A 363 -24.21 -5.13 3.05
C GLY A 363 -22.97 -5.58 3.83
N ALA A 364 -22.71 -6.89 3.86
CA ALA A 364 -21.57 -7.46 4.59
C ALA A 364 -20.21 -6.89 4.13
N ASP A 365 -20.07 -6.56 2.85
CA ASP A 365 -18.84 -5.99 2.29
C ASP A 365 -18.58 -4.54 2.73
N ALA A 366 -19.58 -3.87 3.32
CA ALA A 366 -19.42 -2.54 3.92
C ALA A 366 -18.88 -2.59 5.35
N PHE A 367 -18.82 -3.78 5.97
CA PHE A 367 -18.34 -3.93 7.34
C PHE A 367 -16.81 -3.99 7.35
N ASP A 368 -16.20 -2.91 7.78
CA ASP A 368 -14.75 -2.77 7.87
C ASP A 368 -14.28 -2.50 9.30
N GLU A 369 -12.97 -2.34 9.47
CA GLU A 369 -12.35 -2.27 10.79
C GLU A 369 -12.84 -1.08 11.65
N PRO A 370 -13.09 0.12 11.11
CA PRO A 370 -13.75 1.18 11.88
C PRO A 370 -15.12 0.80 12.44
N TRP A 371 -15.98 0.16 11.64
CA TRP A 371 -17.28 -0.35 12.12
C TRP A 371 -17.13 -1.45 13.17
N SER A 372 -16.13 -2.32 13.00
CA SER A 372 -15.75 -3.35 13.96
C SER A 372 -15.34 -2.76 15.31
N ARG A 373 -14.49 -1.72 15.32
CA ARG A 373 -14.10 -1.02 16.55
C ARG A 373 -15.29 -0.32 17.20
N LEU A 374 -16.12 0.36 16.42
CA LEU A 374 -17.30 1.03 16.95
C LEU A 374 -18.26 0.03 17.62
N LEU A 375 -18.48 -1.14 17.01
CA LEU A 375 -19.29 -2.21 17.58
C LEU A 375 -18.74 -2.73 18.91
N LYS A 376 -17.42 -2.77 19.06
CA LYS A 376 -16.76 -3.25 20.28
C LYS A 376 -16.80 -2.22 21.40
N HIS A 377 -16.40 -0.99 21.09
CA HIS A 377 -16.28 0.09 22.08
C HIS A 377 -17.63 0.68 22.48
N SER A 378 -18.59 0.75 21.56
CA SER A 378 -19.91 1.31 21.81
C SER A 378 -20.97 0.70 20.90
N PRO A 379 -21.52 -0.49 21.27
CA PRO A 379 -22.63 -1.11 20.53
C PRO A 379 -23.84 -0.17 20.33
N GLU A 380 -24.10 0.69 21.31
CA GLU A 380 -25.18 1.69 21.25
C GLU A 380 -24.92 2.74 20.17
N MET A 381 -23.70 3.31 20.14
CA MET A 381 -23.31 4.26 19.10
C MET A 381 -23.23 3.57 17.73
N PHE A 382 -22.76 2.32 17.67
CA PHE A 382 -22.79 1.51 16.45
C PHE A 382 -24.21 1.39 15.88
N ALA A 383 -25.18 1.02 16.72
CA ALA A 383 -26.58 0.89 16.31
C ALA A 383 -27.15 2.23 15.82
N ALA A 384 -26.82 3.34 16.51
CA ALA A 384 -27.24 4.68 16.11
C ALA A 384 -26.60 5.12 14.78
N SER A 385 -25.29 4.90 14.61
CA SER A 385 -24.54 5.20 13.38
C SER A 385 -25.00 4.35 12.21
N LEU A 386 -25.29 3.07 12.42
CA LEU A 386 -25.88 2.17 11.42
C LEU A 386 -27.23 2.71 10.96
N ARG A 387 -28.11 3.03 11.91
CA ARG A 387 -29.43 3.60 11.60
C ARG A 387 -29.28 4.88 10.78
N LEU A 388 -28.43 5.81 11.21
CA LEU A 388 -28.18 7.08 10.52
C LEU A 388 -27.66 6.86 9.08
N THR A 389 -26.67 5.98 8.91
CA THR A 389 -26.05 5.64 7.61
C THR A 389 -27.03 4.93 6.68
N SER A 390 -27.99 4.18 7.22
CA SER A 390 -28.97 3.43 6.42
C SER A 390 -30.07 4.31 5.80
N VAL A 391 -30.32 5.51 6.32
CA VAL A 391 -31.46 6.35 5.91
C VAL A 391 -31.40 6.72 4.41
N PRO A 392 -30.29 7.27 3.88
CA PRO A 392 -30.18 7.59 2.46
C PRO A 392 -30.35 6.36 1.56
N LYS A 393 -29.79 5.21 1.97
CA LYS A 393 -29.91 3.95 1.21
C LYS A 393 -31.34 3.43 1.16
N LYS A 394 -32.10 3.56 2.26
CA LYS A 394 -33.50 3.11 2.35
C LYS A 394 -34.46 4.01 1.57
N LYS A 395 -34.20 5.33 1.55
CA LYS A 395 -34.99 6.29 0.77
C LYS A 395 -34.77 6.12 -0.73
N GLY A 396 -33.51 6.01 -1.14
CA GLY A 396 -33.14 5.70 -2.52
C GLY A 396 -33.61 6.75 -3.53
N HIS A 397 -33.66 8.04 -3.14
CA HIS A 397 -33.93 9.12 -4.08
C HIS A 397 -32.76 9.31 -5.06
N LEU A 398 -31.54 8.98 -4.63
CA LEU A 398 -30.35 8.93 -5.49
C LEU A 398 -29.91 7.50 -5.74
N ALA A 399 -29.44 7.22 -6.97
CA ALA A 399 -28.86 5.92 -7.29
C ALA A 399 -27.60 5.65 -6.47
N PRO A 400 -27.27 4.39 -6.11
CA PRO A 400 -26.10 4.04 -5.29
C PRO A 400 -24.77 4.60 -5.81
N LYS A 401 -24.61 4.66 -7.14
CA LYS A 401 -23.46 5.30 -7.80
C LYS A 401 -23.33 6.78 -7.39
N ILE A 402 -24.43 7.54 -7.46
CA ILE A 402 -24.45 8.97 -7.14
C ILE A 402 -24.23 9.20 -5.65
N GLN A 403 -24.84 8.36 -4.78
CA GLN A 403 -24.57 8.41 -3.34
C GLN A 403 -23.08 8.26 -3.03
N SER A 404 -22.41 7.30 -3.70
CA SER A 404 -20.97 7.05 -3.54
C SER A 404 -20.12 8.23 -4.03
N LEU A 405 -20.49 8.85 -5.15
CA LEU A 405 -19.80 10.02 -5.70
C LEU A 405 -19.96 11.27 -4.79
N ILE A 406 -21.13 11.46 -4.20
CA ILE A 406 -21.39 12.51 -3.20
C ILE A 406 -20.50 12.30 -1.97
N LEU A 407 -20.51 11.09 -1.40
CA LEU A 407 -19.68 10.76 -0.25
C LEU A 407 -18.18 10.94 -0.54
N LEU A 408 -17.74 10.58 -1.75
CA LEU A 408 -16.37 10.82 -2.22
C LEU A 408 -16.03 12.33 -2.24
N SER A 409 -16.92 13.18 -2.76
CA SER A 409 -16.68 14.64 -2.80
C SER A 409 -16.51 15.25 -1.42
N VAL A 410 -17.31 14.82 -0.44
CA VAL A 410 -17.22 15.29 0.95
C VAL A 410 -15.91 14.82 1.58
N ALA A 411 -15.51 13.56 1.32
CA ALA A 411 -14.26 13.02 1.83
C ALA A 411 -13.02 13.70 1.21
N ALA A 412 -13.08 14.04 -0.08
CA ALA A 412 -11.99 14.61 -0.86
C ALA A 412 -11.92 16.15 -0.83
N ALA A 413 -12.92 16.82 -0.25
CA ALA A 413 -12.91 18.27 -0.08
C ALA A 413 -11.64 18.74 0.66
N SER A 414 -11.02 19.82 0.20
CA SER A 414 -9.78 20.36 0.79
C SER A 414 -9.93 20.77 2.26
N THR A 415 -11.17 21.00 2.72
CA THR A 415 -11.52 21.27 4.13
C THR A 415 -11.63 20.00 4.99
N HIS A 416 -11.54 18.81 4.39
CA HIS A 416 -11.70 17.52 5.09
C HIS A 416 -10.56 16.54 4.80
N LEU A 417 -10.25 16.25 3.53
CA LEU A 417 -9.15 15.39 3.06
C LEU A 417 -8.98 14.07 3.86
N HIS A 418 -10.07 13.36 4.12
CA HIS A 418 -10.04 12.12 4.90
C HIS A 418 -9.73 10.92 4.01
N VAL A 419 -8.43 10.64 3.84
CA VAL A 419 -7.88 9.60 2.94
C VAL A 419 -8.56 8.23 3.08
N PRO A 420 -8.82 7.69 4.30
CA PRO A 420 -9.51 6.40 4.42
C PRO A 420 -10.91 6.41 3.77
N ASN A 421 -11.65 7.51 3.89
CA ASN A 421 -12.96 7.66 3.24
C ASN A 421 -12.84 7.89 1.74
N ILE A 422 -11.79 8.55 1.27
CA ILE A 422 -11.51 8.67 -0.17
C ILE A 422 -11.34 7.27 -0.79
N HIS A 423 -10.56 6.38 -0.16
CA HIS A 423 -10.43 4.99 -0.61
C HIS A 423 -11.77 4.24 -0.56
N ARG A 424 -12.49 4.33 0.57
CA ARG A 424 -13.78 3.66 0.79
C ARG A 424 -14.81 4.04 -0.29
N TYR A 425 -15.01 5.34 -0.52
CA TYR A 425 -16.04 5.82 -1.44
C TYR A 425 -15.62 5.74 -2.91
N THR A 426 -14.33 5.79 -3.22
CA THR A 426 -13.83 5.46 -4.57
C THR A 426 -14.13 4.00 -4.91
N LYS A 427 -13.84 3.06 -3.99
CA LYS A 427 -14.15 1.64 -4.16
C LYS A 427 -15.65 1.41 -4.34
N GLN A 428 -16.49 2.02 -3.49
CA GLN A 428 -17.95 1.90 -3.59
C GLN A 428 -18.49 2.49 -4.90
N ALA A 429 -17.97 3.63 -5.35
CA ALA A 429 -18.37 4.22 -6.64
C ALA A 429 -18.05 3.27 -7.80
N LEU A 430 -16.84 2.69 -7.85
CA LEU A 430 -16.45 1.71 -8.87
C LEU A 430 -17.34 0.46 -8.83
N GLN A 431 -17.62 -0.08 -7.64
CA GLN A 431 -18.52 -1.23 -7.47
C GLN A 431 -19.96 -0.94 -7.93
N ASN A 432 -20.40 0.31 -7.78
CA ASN A 432 -21.70 0.79 -8.27
C ASN A 432 -21.66 1.23 -9.75
N GLY A 433 -20.58 0.93 -10.48
CA GLY A 433 -20.47 1.17 -11.93
C GLY A 433 -20.03 2.58 -12.32
N ALA A 434 -19.41 3.34 -11.41
CA ALA A 434 -18.75 4.59 -11.80
C ALA A 434 -17.52 4.32 -12.64
N SER A 435 -17.36 5.09 -13.71
CA SER A 435 -16.16 5.11 -14.53
C SER A 435 -15.05 5.92 -13.86
N LYS A 436 -13.80 5.68 -14.29
CA LYS A 436 -12.66 6.52 -13.94
C LYS A 436 -12.92 8.00 -14.27
N ALA A 437 -13.56 8.28 -15.41
CA ALA A 437 -13.86 9.64 -15.85
C ALA A 437 -14.82 10.35 -14.88
N GLU A 438 -15.88 9.68 -14.41
CA GLU A 438 -16.83 10.25 -13.44
C GLU A 438 -16.14 10.55 -12.10
N ILE A 439 -15.27 9.66 -11.63
CA ILE A 439 -14.51 9.85 -10.39
C ILE A 439 -13.54 11.04 -10.52
N VAL A 440 -12.78 11.12 -11.62
CA VAL A 440 -11.89 12.25 -11.88
C VAL A 440 -12.69 13.55 -11.96
N GLU A 441 -13.85 13.54 -12.60
CA GLU A 441 -14.71 14.72 -12.69
C GLU A 441 -15.22 15.19 -11.32
N VAL A 442 -15.61 14.27 -10.42
CA VAL A 442 -15.95 14.61 -9.02
C VAL A 442 -14.78 15.30 -8.31
N LEU A 443 -13.55 14.81 -8.49
CA LEU A 443 -12.36 15.41 -7.87
C LEU A 443 -12.09 16.81 -8.43
N CYS A 444 -12.25 17.01 -9.75
CA CYS A 444 -12.14 18.32 -10.37
C CYS A 444 -13.19 19.31 -9.85
N LEU A 445 -14.46 18.88 -9.76
CA LEU A 445 -15.54 19.70 -9.19
C LEU A 445 -15.24 20.08 -7.74
N THR A 446 -14.82 19.11 -6.92
CA THR A 446 -14.49 19.31 -5.51
C THR A 446 -13.31 20.28 -5.32
N SER A 447 -12.37 20.29 -6.26
CA SER A 447 -11.19 21.16 -6.22
C SER A 447 -11.52 22.65 -6.42
N THR A 448 -12.73 23.01 -6.87
CA THR A 448 -13.12 24.43 -7.01
C THR A 448 -13.42 25.11 -5.68
N LEU A 449 -13.54 24.36 -4.58
CA LEU A 449 -13.86 24.88 -3.24
C LEU A 449 -12.96 26.06 -2.82
N GLY A 450 -11.68 26.01 -3.18
CA GLY A 450 -10.69 27.04 -2.81
C GLY A 450 -11.05 28.46 -3.25
N ILE A 451 -11.91 28.64 -4.26
CA ILE A 451 -12.33 29.96 -4.71
C ILE A 451 -13.06 30.76 -3.64
N HIS A 452 -13.64 30.11 -2.63
CA HIS A 452 -14.41 30.80 -1.60
C HIS A 452 -13.55 31.76 -0.75
N ALA A 453 -12.23 31.60 -0.76
CA ALA A 453 -11.31 32.60 -0.25
C ALA A 453 -11.48 33.95 -0.97
N CYS A 454 -11.65 33.95 -2.29
CA CYS A 454 -11.93 35.14 -3.08
C CYS A 454 -13.39 35.59 -2.92
N ASN A 455 -14.36 34.68 -2.91
CA ASN A 455 -15.78 35.05 -2.76
C ASN A 455 -16.06 35.81 -1.45
N ILE A 456 -15.34 35.48 -0.38
CA ILE A 456 -15.46 36.18 0.92
C ILE A 456 -14.47 37.35 1.00
N GLY A 457 -13.21 37.11 0.63
CA GLY A 457 -12.13 38.08 0.83
C GLY A 457 -12.22 39.31 -0.07
N VAL A 458 -12.68 39.17 -1.32
CA VAL A 458 -12.79 40.30 -2.25
C VAL A 458 -13.81 41.35 -1.78
N PRO A 459 -15.07 40.97 -1.42
CA PRO A 459 -16.01 41.94 -0.87
C PRO A 459 -15.50 42.66 0.39
N ILE A 460 -14.83 41.93 1.29
CA ILE A 460 -14.22 42.52 2.50
C ILE A 460 -13.11 43.49 2.13
N LEU A 461 -12.29 43.16 1.13
CA LEU A 461 -11.26 44.09 0.64
C LEU A 461 -11.88 45.38 0.09
N PHE A 462 -13.00 45.31 -0.61
CA PHE A 462 -13.74 46.50 -1.07
C PHE A 462 -14.31 47.32 0.10
N GLU A 463 -14.80 46.66 1.16
CA GLU A 463 -15.24 47.32 2.39
C GLU A 463 -14.09 48.08 3.05
N VAL A 464 -12.95 47.40 3.29
CA VAL A 464 -11.75 48.01 3.87
C VAL A 464 -11.22 49.16 3.01
N LEU A 465 -11.18 49.01 1.68
CA LEU A 465 -10.76 50.07 0.78
C LEU A 465 -11.66 51.31 0.90
N ARG A 466 -12.98 51.12 1.08
CA ARG A 466 -13.92 52.21 1.29
C ARG A 466 -13.69 52.92 2.62
N GLU A 467 -13.49 52.16 3.70
CA GLU A 467 -13.18 52.69 5.04
C GLU A 467 -11.87 53.50 5.04
N GLU A 468 -10.88 53.08 4.26
CA GLU A 468 -9.59 53.75 4.10
C GLU A 468 -9.61 54.90 3.06
N GLY A 469 -10.79 55.26 2.53
CA GLY A 469 -10.94 56.35 1.55
C GLY A 469 -10.35 56.06 0.16
N LYS A 470 -10.17 54.78 -0.18
CA LYS A 470 -9.64 54.27 -1.46
C LYS A 470 -10.72 53.54 -2.27
N GLU A 471 -11.92 54.11 -2.32
CA GLU A 471 -13.07 53.48 -2.95
C GLU A 471 -12.83 53.19 -4.44
N LEU A 472 -13.14 51.97 -4.86
CA LEU A 472 -13.07 51.53 -6.25
C LEU A 472 -14.43 51.72 -6.95
N PRO A 473 -14.46 51.89 -8.28
CA PRO A 473 -15.71 51.98 -9.02
C PRO A 473 -16.57 50.71 -8.89
N THR A 474 -17.87 50.90 -8.72
CA THR A 474 -18.86 49.80 -8.68
C THR A 474 -19.28 49.36 -10.07
N GLY A 475 -19.68 48.09 -10.22
CA GLY A 475 -20.17 47.57 -11.49
C GLY A 475 -19.05 47.37 -12.53
N MET A 476 -19.42 47.30 -13.80
CA MET A 476 -18.48 47.11 -14.91
C MET A 476 -17.95 48.42 -15.51
N ASP A 477 -18.26 49.57 -14.91
CA ASP A 477 -17.83 50.87 -15.41
C ASP A 477 -16.30 51.00 -15.36
N GLY A 478 -15.71 51.45 -16.47
CA GLY A 478 -14.25 51.59 -16.62
C GLY A 478 -13.49 50.26 -16.79
N MET A 479 -14.18 49.13 -16.95
CA MET A 479 -13.55 47.83 -17.26
C MET A 479 -12.98 47.81 -18.68
N SER A 480 -11.88 47.08 -18.86
CA SER A 480 -11.26 46.83 -20.17
C SER A 480 -12.13 45.91 -21.03
N LYS A 481 -11.87 45.89 -22.34
CA LYS A 481 -12.53 44.95 -23.28
C LYS A 481 -12.29 43.48 -22.90
N GLU A 482 -11.11 43.17 -22.36
CA GLU A 482 -10.75 41.83 -21.91
C GLU A 482 -11.58 41.41 -20.69
N GLN A 483 -11.77 42.31 -19.73
CA GLN A 483 -12.65 42.04 -18.58
C GLN A 483 -14.09 41.79 -19.00
N TRP A 484 -14.62 42.58 -19.95
CA TRP A 484 -15.94 42.30 -20.54
C TRP A 484 -16.01 40.92 -21.19
N ALA A 485 -14.96 40.53 -21.94
CA ALA A 485 -14.90 39.20 -22.56
C ALA A 485 -14.88 38.06 -21.51
N PHE A 486 -14.16 38.23 -20.40
CA PHE A 486 -14.16 37.24 -19.31
C PHE A 486 -15.53 37.09 -18.65
N LYS A 487 -16.27 38.20 -18.45
CA LYS A 487 -17.64 38.16 -17.96
C LYS A 487 -18.55 37.37 -18.91
N GLU A 488 -18.53 37.70 -20.20
CA GLU A 488 -19.35 37.03 -21.21
C GLU A 488 -19.04 35.54 -21.31
N ASP A 489 -17.76 35.16 -21.25
CA ASP A 489 -17.32 33.76 -21.27
C ASP A 489 -17.77 33.00 -20.02
N PHE A 490 -17.68 33.62 -18.83
CA PHE A 490 -18.17 33.04 -17.59
C PHE A 490 -19.68 32.82 -17.63
N GLU A 491 -20.47 33.83 -18.02
CA GLU A 491 -21.93 33.73 -18.14
C GLU A 491 -22.33 32.62 -19.11
N LYS A 492 -21.64 32.52 -20.25
CA LYS A 492 -21.88 31.49 -21.25
C LYS A 492 -21.60 30.08 -20.73
N LYS A 493 -20.52 29.89 -19.98
CA LYS A 493 -20.09 28.57 -19.48
C LYS A 493 -20.83 28.14 -18.21
N ARG A 494 -21.15 29.09 -17.32
CA ARG A 494 -21.68 28.81 -15.97
C ARG A 494 -23.16 29.14 -15.81
N GLY A 495 -23.74 29.93 -16.72
CA GLY A 495 -25.17 30.22 -16.74
C GLY A 495 -25.68 31.20 -15.68
N TYR A 496 -24.78 31.88 -14.95
CA TYR A 496 -25.13 32.91 -13.97
C TYR A 496 -24.06 33.99 -13.85
N TRP A 497 -24.42 35.14 -13.29
CA TRP A 497 -23.51 36.23 -12.92
C TRP A 497 -23.92 36.83 -11.58
N HIS A 498 -22.95 37.26 -10.77
CA HIS A 498 -23.18 37.84 -9.45
C HIS A 498 -22.22 39.01 -9.23
N ALA A 499 -22.66 40.03 -8.48
CA ALA A 499 -21.92 41.27 -8.25
C ALA A 499 -20.48 41.04 -7.74
N PHE A 500 -20.27 40.04 -6.87
CA PHE A 500 -18.92 39.70 -6.38
C PHE A 500 -17.92 39.35 -7.50
N TRP A 501 -18.38 38.76 -8.61
CA TRP A 501 -17.51 38.45 -9.74
C TRP A 501 -17.00 39.71 -10.42
N GLU A 502 -17.73 40.82 -10.34
CA GLU A 502 -17.34 42.13 -10.87
C GLU A 502 -16.17 42.69 -10.06
N ASP A 503 -16.29 42.66 -8.73
CA ASP A 503 -15.25 43.10 -7.81
C ASP A 503 -13.97 42.27 -7.98
N PHE A 504 -14.11 40.95 -8.15
CA PHE A 504 -12.97 40.06 -8.34
C PHE A 504 -12.29 40.28 -9.70
N LEU A 505 -13.07 40.35 -10.76
CA LEU A 505 -12.60 40.66 -12.11
C LEU A 505 -11.93 42.04 -12.20
N ARG A 506 -12.39 43.01 -11.38
CA ARG A 506 -11.75 44.33 -11.26
C ARG A 506 -10.34 44.24 -10.71
N LEU A 507 -10.18 43.51 -9.61
CA LEU A 507 -8.93 43.45 -8.86
C LEU A 507 -7.91 42.52 -9.49
N SER A 508 -8.34 41.41 -10.08
CA SER A 508 -7.43 40.38 -10.60
C SER A 508 -8.02 39.70 -11.84
N PRO A 509 -8.04 40.37 -13.01
CA PRO A 509 -8.59 39.81 -14.23
C PRO A 509 -7.86 38.54 -14.70
N GLU A 510 -6.54 38.49 -14.54
CA GLU A 510 -5.71 37.32 -14.91
C GLU A 510 -6.09 36.09 -14.09
N PHE A 511 -6.22 36.25 -12.76
CA PHE A 511 -6.59 35.15 -11.89
C PHE A 511 -8.06 34.76 -12.09
N PHE A 512 -8.96 35.73 -12.30
CA PHE A 512 -10.35 35.46 -12.66
C PHE A 512 -10.41 34.57 -13.92
N GLY A 513 -9.71 34.96 -14.99
CA GLY A 513 -9.66 34.20 -16.25
C GLY A 513 -9.15 32.77 -16.05
N ALA A 514 -8.05 32.60 -15.32
CA ALA A 514 -7.50 31.28 -14.98
C ALA A 514 -8.49 30.42 -14.17
N TYR A 515 -9.22 31.03 -13.23
CA TYR A 515 -10.24 30.32 -12.46
C TYR A 515 -11.46 29.92 -13.31
N VAL A 516 -11.88 30.77 -14.25
CA VAL A 516 -12.95 30.42 -15.21
C VAL A 516 -12.55 29.18 -15.99
N GLU A 517 -11.33 29.13 -16.52
CA GLU A 517 -10.80 27.95 -17.22
C GLU A 517 -10.80 26.72 -16.31
N PHE A 518 -10.15 26.80 -15.15
CA PHE A 518 -10.04 25.71 -14.17
C PHE A 518 -11.41 25.12 -13.80
N SER A 519 -12.36 25.97 -13.42
CA SER A 519 -13.70 25.54 -12.99
C SER A 519 -14.61 25.10 -14.13
N SER A 520 -14.28 25.44 -15.38
CA SER A 520 -15.05 25.04 -16.57
C SER A 520 -14.66 23.66 -17.10
N VAL A 521 -13.48 23.13 -16.73
CA VAL A 521 -13.00 21.81 -17.21
C VAL A 521 -14.04 20.70 -17.06
N PRO A 522 -14.69 20.50 -15.89
CA PRO A 522 -15.77 19.52 -15.76
C PRO A 522 -16.94 19.78 -16.70
N TRP A 523 -17.17 21.03 -17.10
CA TRP A 523 -18.29 21.44 -17.94
C TRP A 523 -17.98 21.37 -19.45
N THR A 524 -16.71 21.30 -19.87
CA THR A 524 -16.33 21.53 -21.28
C THR A 524 -15.48 20.44 -21.99
N ASN A 525 -14.89 19.45 -21.31
CA ASN A 525 -13.92 18.53 -21.95
C ASN A 525 -14.51 17.46 -22.91
N GLU A 526 -13.67 17.03 -23.89
CA GLU A 526 -13.89 16.04 -24.98
C GLU A 526 -15.28 16.02 -25.65
N GLY A 527 -15.60 17.05 -26.44
CA GLY A 527 -16.87 17.12 -27.19
C GLY A 527 -17.99 17.84 -26.45
N GLY A 528 -17.67 18.59 -25.39
CA GLY A 528 -18.56 19.60 -24.80
C GLY A 528 -19.59 19.06 -23.81
N LYS A 529 -19.37 17.88 -23.24
CA LYS A 529 -20.18 17.33 -22.14
C LYS A 529 -19.26 16.57 -21.21
N GLY A 530 -18.96 17.13 -20.03
CA GLY A 530 -18.44 16.28 -18.94
C GLY A 530 -19.32 15.04 -18.77
N VAL A 531 -18.74 13.97 -18.24
CA VAL A 531 -19.41 12.66 -18.21
C VAL A 531 -20.52 12.60 -17.17
N LEU A 532 -20.48 13.48 -16.17
CA LEU A 532 -21.57 13.66 -15.22
C LEU A 532 -22.69 14.55 -15.78
N GLU A 533 -23.93 14.20 -15.49
CA GLU A 533 -25.08 15.05 -15.79
C GLU A 533 -25.01 16.36 -14.99
N PRO A 534 -25.45 17.51 -15.53
CA PRO A 534 -25.43 18.81 -14.85
C PRO A 534 -26.00 18.77 -13.43
N LYS A 535 -27.14 18.08 -13.24
CA LYS A 535 -27.76 17.90 -11.92
C LYS A 535 -26.80 17.27 -10.92
N VAL A 536 -26.06 16.23 -11.32
CA VAL A 536 -25.11 15.54 -10.44
C VAL A 536 -23.96 16.47 -10.06
N LYS A 537 -23.44 17.27 -10.99
CA LYS A 537 -22.37 18.24 -10.68
C LYS A 537 -22.81 19.23 -9.62
N GLU A 538 -24.05 19.71 -9.72
CA GLU A 538 -24.63 20.63 -8.74
C GLU A 538 -24.90 19.95 -7.39
N LEU A 539 -25.25 18.66 -7.36
CA LEU A 539 -25.34 17.89 -6.10
C LEU A 539 -23.96 17.73 -5.45
N ILE A 540 -22.88 17.53 -6.22
CA ILE A 540 -21.50 17.51 -5.71
C ILE A 540 -21.12 18.84 -5.07
N TYR A 541 -21.43 19.96 -5.73
CA TYR A 541 -21.22 21.29 -5.14
C TYR A 541 -22.03 21.49 -3.85
N CYS A 542 -23.30 21.09 -3.84
CA CYS A 542 -24.13 21.11 -2.63
C CYS A 542 -23.50 20.29 -1.49
N ALA A 543 -22.92 19.13 -1.79
CA ALA A 543 -22.40 18.21 -0.80
C ALA A 543 -21.23 18.80 0.00
N PHE A 544 -20.21 19.34 -0.67
CA PHE A 544 -19.07 19.92 0.05
C PHE A 544 -19.41 21.28 0.67
N ASP A 545 -20.34 22.06 0.10
CA ASP A 545 -20.79 23.32 0.71
C ASP A 545 -21.64 23.10 1.96
N ALA A 546 -22.38 21.99 2.03
CA ALA A 546 -23.12 21.58 3.20
C ALA A 546 -22.28 20.83 4.26
N ALA A 547 -21.08 20.37 3.90
CA ALA A 547 -20.22 19.64 4.82
C ALA A 547 -19.89 20.50 6.06
N ALA A 548 -19.94 19.88 7.25
CA ALA A 548 -19.66 20.54 8.53
C ALA A 548 -18.27 21.18 8.62
N THR A 549 -17.32 20.74 7.78
CA THR A 549 -15.97 21.32 7.66
C THR A 549 -15.92 22.63 6.87
N HIS A 550 -17.03 23.04 6.25
CA HIS A 550 -17.06 24.18 5.33
C HIS A 550 -18.29 25.08 5.51
N LEU A 551 -19.52 24.52 5.46
CA LEU A 551 -20.78 25.23 5.74
C LEU A 551 -20.96 26.55 4.96
N TYR A 552 -20.60 26.56 3.67
CA TYR A 552 -20.65 27.75 2.85
C TYR A 552 -22.06 28.03 2.29
N LYS A 553 -22.86 28.74 3.08
CA LYS A 553 -24.27 29.07 2.80
C LYS A 553 -24.54 29.72 1.43
N PRO A 554 -23.75 30.71 0.95
CA PRO A 554 -24.04 31.36 -0.34
C PRO A 554 -23.95 30.39 -1.52
N GLY A 555 -22.88 29.57 -1.56
CA GLY A 555 -22.69 28.53 -2.58
C GLY A 555 -23.77 27.45 -2.49
N LEU A 556 -24.03 26.93 -1.29
CA LEU A 556 -25.08 25.94 -1.07
C LEU A 556 -26.44 26.39 -1.62
N LYS A 557 -26.84 27.64 -1.33
CA LYS A 557 -28.10 28.20 -1.83
C LYS A 557 -28.14 28.32 -3.35
N LEU A 558 -27.03 28.70 -3.98
CA LEU A 558 -26.91 28.78 -5.43
C LEU A 558 -27.04 27.39 -6.06
N HIS A 559 -26.24 26.45 -5.58
CA HIS A 559 -26.19 25.10 -6.13
C HIS A 559 -27.52 24.35 -5.93
N MET A 560 -28.23 24.55 -4.81
CA MET A 560 -29.61 24.03 -4.64
C MET A 560 -30.59 24.57 -5.68
N LYS A 561 -30.51 25.86 -6.04
CA LYS A 561 -31.33 26.41 -7.13
C LYS A 561 -30.99 25.78 -8.47
N ASN A 562 -29.71 25.54 -8.74
CA ASN A 562 -29.27 24.92 -9.97
C ASN A 562 -29.71 23.46 -10.06
N VAL A 563 -29.64 22.68 -8.96
CA VAL A 563 -30.19 21.32 -8.89
C VAL A 563 -31.66 21.31 -9.31
N LEU A 564 -32.49 22.19 -8.73
CA LEU A 564 -33.91 22.30 -9.09
C LEU A 564 -34.09 22.74 -10.55
N GLY A 565 -33.25 23.66 -11.04
CA GLY A 565 -33.26 24.12 -12.43
C GLY A 565 -32.93 23.02 -13.44
N TYR A 566 -32.09 22.05 -13.06
CA TYR A 566 -31.79 20.86 -13.86
C TYR A 566 -32.75 19.68 -13.61
N GLY A 567 -33.91 19.94 -13.01
CA GLY A 567 -34.97 18.94 -12.79
C GLY A 567 -34.72 18.01 -11.60
N GLY A 568 -33.83 18.37 -10.69
CA GLY A 568 -33.68 17.68 -9.41
C GLY A 568 -34.80 17.99 -8.43
N THR A 569 -34.97 17.15 -7.41
CA THR A 569 -36.04 17.30 -6.43
C THR A 569 -35.53 17.76 -5.06
N ALA A 570 -36.46 18.22 -4.20
CA ALA A 570 -36.14 18.56 -2.82
C ALA A 570 -35.63 17.32 -2.05
N GLU A 571 -36.13 16.14 -2.39
CA GLU A 571 -35.73 14.86 -1.78
C GLU A 571 -34.30 14.46 -2.16
N GLU A 572 -33.89 14.65 -3.43
CA GLU A 572 -32.50 14.42 -3.86
C GLU A 572 -31.52 15.37 -3.16
N ILE A 573 -31.91 16.65 -3.00
CA ILE A 573 -31.12 17.63 -2.24
C ILE A 573 -31.04 17.21 -0.77
N MET A 574 -32.17 16.83 -0.15
CA MET A 574 -32.20 16.40 1.24
C MET A 574 -31.34 15.14 1.46
N GLU A 575 -31.40 14.16 0.55
CA GLU A 575 -30.56 12.96 0.61
C GLU A 575 -29.06 13.31 0.47
N THR A 576 -28.71 14.32 -0.33
CA THR A 576 -27.34 14.85 -0.42
C THR A 576 -26.87 15.45 0.91
N LEU A 577 -27.74 16.21 1.61
CA LEU A 577 -27.44 16.75 2.93
C LEU A 577 -27.28 15.64 3.99
N GLU A 578 -28.10 14.59 3.90
CA GLU A 578 -27.98 13.42 4.77
C GLU A 578 -26.64 12.71 4.56
N LEU A 579 -26.22 12.51 3.30
CA LEU A 579 -24.92 11.92 2.98
C LEU A 579 -23.75 12.79 3.46
N ALA A 580 -23.81 14.11 3.27
CA ALA A 580 -22.79 15.02 3.76
C ALA A 580 -22.65 14.96 5.29
N THR A 581 -23.76 14.80 6.02
CA THR A 581 -23.76 14.71 7.48
C THR A 581 -23.00 13.48 8.01
N LEU A 582 -22.90 12.40 7.22
CA LEU A 582 -22.21 11.17 7.62
C LEU A 582 -20.71 11.36 7.82
N LEU A 583 -20.12 12.48 7.36
CA LEU A 583 -18.72 12.81 7.59
C LEU A 583 -18.35 12.77 9.08
N SER A 584 -19.30 13.09 9.97
CA SER A 584 -19.08 13.14 11.42
C SER A 584 -18.77 11.76 12.04
N ILE A 585 -19.17 10.66 11.37
CA ILE A 585 -18.86 9.30 11.81
C ILE A 585 -17.35 9.06 11.83
N SER A 586 -16.58 9.75 10.96
CA SER A 586 -15.10 9.67 10.94
C SER A 586 -14.44 10.05 12.27
N THR A 587 -15.14 10.80 13.12
CA THR A 587 -14.69 11.08 14.50
C THR A 587 -14.43 9.79 15.27
N MET A 588 -15.32 8.80 15.13
CA MET A 588 -15.17 7.50 15.78
C MET A 588 -14.12 6.65 15.10
N ASP A 589 -14.03 6.71 13.76
CA ASP A 589 -13.01 5.99 12.98
C ASP A 589 -11.60 6.32 13.47
N VAL A 590 -11.30 7.62 13.63
CA VAL A 590 -9.99 8.11 14.10
C VAL A 590 -9.87 7.97 15.62
N GLY A 591 -10.86 8.45 16.37
CA GLY A 591 -10.80 8.52 17.84
C GLY A 591 -10.67 7.15 18.51
N LEU A 592 -11.44 6.15 18.05
CA LEU A 592 -11.35 4.79 18.61
C LEU A 592 -10.05 4.10 18.22
N SER A 593 -9.49 4.39 17.04
CA SER A 593 -8.18 3.88 16.66
C SER A 593 -7.08 4.41 17.57
N VAL A 594 -7.14 5.70 17.95
CA VAL A 594 -6.20 6.29 18.91
C VAL A 594 -6.44 5.72 20.31
N LEU A 595 -7.70 5.60 20.73
CA LEU A 595 -8.04 5.00 22.04
C LEU A 595 -7.47 3.58 22.17
N ASP A 596 -7.61 2.74 21.13
CA ASP A 596 -7.03 1.40 21.12
C ASP A 596 -5.50 1.41 21.30
N GLN A 597 -4.82 2.39 20.70
CA GLN A 597 -3.37 2.54 20.81
C GLN A 597 -2.96 2.98 22.23
N GLU A 598 -3.68 3.93 22.82
CA GLU A 598 -3.40 4.43 24.16
C GLU A 598 -3.74 3.40 25.24
N LEU A 599 -4.86 2.68 25.13
CA LEU A 599 -5.21 1.58 26.03
C LEU A 599 -4.15 0.47 26.00
N LYS A 600 -3.64 0.13 24.81
CA LYS A 600 -2.54 -0.84 24.68
C LYS A 600 -1.27 -0.32 25.35
N SER A 601 -0.94 0.94 25.16
CA SER A 601 0.24 1.56 25.78
C SER A 601 0.12 1.65 27.30
N ALA A 602 -1.10 1.80 27.83
CA ALA A 602 -1.40 1.83 29.25
C ALA A 602 -1.58 0.43 29.88
N GLY A 603 -1.52 -0.66 29.11
CA GLY A 603 -1.76 -2.02 29.58
C GLY A 603 -3.22 -2.32 29.96
N GLN A 604 -4.17 -1.62 29.35
CA GLN A 604 -5.62 -1.69 29.59
C GLN A 604 -6.41 -2.27 28.40
N ALA A 605 -5.72 -2.92 27.46
CA ALA A 605 -6.29 -3.41 26.20
C ALA A 605 -6.91 -4.81 26.29
#